data_AF-A0A964P051-F1
#
_entry.id   AF-A0A964P051-F1
#
_cell.length_a   1.000
_cell.length_b   1.000
_cell.length_c   1.000
_cell.angle_alpha   90.00
_cell.angle_beta   90.00
_cell.angle_gamma   90.00
#
_symmetry.space_group_name_H-M   'P 1'
#
loop_
_entity.id
_entity.type
_entity.pdbx_description
1 polymer ?
#
loop_
_entity_poly.entity_id
_entity_poly.type
_entity_poly.pdbx_seq_one_letter_code
_entity_poly.pdbx_strand_id
1 'polypeptide(L)' 'MQRSKSRILTTHTGSLPRPRELTRLYALRARGEAVDAAEIDRVGREAVRQSIAKQRAAGIDIGTTTASNNAIRSFSI' A
#
# COMPACT_ATOMS: atom_id res chain seq x y z
N MET A 1 5.26 -3.91 20.67
CA MET A 1 5.02 -5.17 19.94
C MET A 1 3.71 -5.76 20.44
N GLN A 2 2.68 -5.88 19.61
CA GLN A 2 1.42 -6.53 20.01
C GLN A 2 1.64 -8.04 20.07
N ARG A 3 1.21 -8.69 21.16
CA ARG A 3 1.27 -10.15 21.35
C ARG A 3 -0.15 -10.71 21.41
N SER A 4 -0.44 -11.70 20.58
CA SER A 4 -1.70 -12.43 20.66
C SER A 4 -1.71 -13.35 21.88
N LYS A 5 -2.89 -13.49 22.51
CA LYS A 5 -3.12 -14.35 23.68
C LYS A 5 -4.05 -15.53 23.39
N SER A 6 -4.72 -15.54 22.24
CA SER A 6 -5.83 -16.46 21.97
C SER A 6 -5.72 -17.25 20.67
N ARG A 7 -4.92 -16.78 19.68
CA ARG A 7 -4.74 -17.45 18.38
C ARG A 7 -3.48 -17.00 17.65
N ILE A 8 -3.07 -17.75 16.63
CA ILE A 8 -2.01 -17.33 15.71
C ILE A 8 -2.52 -16.12 14.88
N LEU A 9 -1.69 -15.08 14.78
CA LEU A 9 -1.96 -13.93 13.90
C LEU A 9 -1.20 -14.11 12.59
N THR A 10 -1.89 -13.87 11.48
CA THR A 10 -1.34 -13.93 10.13
C THR A 10 -0.95 -12.54 9.64
N THR A 11 0.15 -12.46 8.89
CA THR A 11 0.61 -11.22 8.25
C THR A 11 1.17 -11.53 6.87
N HIS A 12 1.18 -10.54 6.00
CA HIS A 12 1.87 -10.60 4.72
C HIS A 12 3.21 -9.88 4.82
N THR A 13 4.28 -10.54 4.40
CA THR A 13 5.61 -9.92 4.26
C THR A 13 5.85 -9.49 2.83
N GLY A 14 6.47 -8.31 2.66
CA GLY A 14 6.94 -7.82 1.37
C GLY A 14 5.98 -6.91 0.63
N SER A 15 6.20 -6.82 -0.68
CA SER A 15 5.46 -5.96 -1.58
C SER A 15 4.24 -6.66 -2.16
N LEU A 16 3.11 -5.97 -2.12
CA LEU A 16 1.91 -6.33 -2.86
C LEU A 16 1.93 -5.70 -4.26
N PRO A 17 1.24 -6.31 -5.24
CA PRO A 17 1.18 -5.79 -6.59
C PRO A 17 0.65 -4.34 -6.62
N ARG A 18 1.41 -3.43 -7.24
CA ARG A 18 0.97 -2.04 -7.43
C ARG A 18 -0.08 -1.96 -8.54
N PRO A 19 -1.15 -1.17 -8.37
CA PRO A 19 -2.11 -0.94 -9.44
C PRO A 19 -1.44 -0.40 -10.71
N ARG A 20 -1.97 -0.78 -11.88
CA ARG A 20 -1.43 -0.39 -13.19
C ARG A 20 -1.26 1.13 -13.32
N GLU A 21 -2.22 1.90 -12.83
CA GLU A 21 -2.20 3.36 -12.85
C GLU A 21 -1.01 3.93 -12.06
N LEU A 22 -0.76 3.45 -10.85
CA LEU A 22 0.38 3.88 -10.03
C LEU A 22 1.72 3.50 -10.69
N THR A 23 1.80 2.30 -11.27
CA THR A 23 2.98 1.86 -12.03
C THR A 23 3.24 2.74 -13.24
N ARG A 24 2.19 3.15 -13.96
CA ARG A 24 2.29 4.07 -15.10
C ARG A 24 2.83 5.44 -14.67
N LEU A 25 2.30 6.02 -13.59
CA LEU A 25 2.74 7.32 -13.08
C LEU A 25 4.22 7.30 -12.66
N TYR A 26 4.66 6.23 -11.99
CA TYR A 26 6.09 6.07 -11.67
C TYR A 26 6.96 5.90 -12.91
N ALA A 27 6.49 5.19 -13.94
CA ALA A 27 7.24 5.04 -15.19
C ALA A 27 7.40 6.36 -15.94
N LEU A 28 6.35 7.19 -15.99
CA LEU A 28 6.40 8.55 -16.55
C LEU A 28 7.44 9.40 -15.82
N ARG A 29 7.36 9.43 -14.48
CA ARG A 29 8.31 10.17 -13.65
C ARG A 29 9.76 9.70 -13.83
N ALA A 30 9.97 8.39 -13.94
CA ALA A 30 11.31 7.81 -14.15
C ALA A 30 11.93 8.20 -15.51
N ARG A 31 11.09 8.52 -16.51
CA ARG A 31 11.54 9.05 -17.81
C ARG A 31 11.75 10.57 -17.81
N GLY A 32 11.58 11.24 -16.68
CA GLY A 32 11.70 12.70 -16.56
C GLY A 32 10.48 13.47 -17.09
N GLU A 33 9.37 12.79 -17.35
CA GLU A 33 8.15 13.45 -17.78
C GLU A 33 7.50 14.20 -16.59
N ALA A 34 6.82 15.31 -16.90
CA ALA A 34 6.05 16.04 -15.91
C ALA A 34 4.86 15.17 -15.44
N VAL A 35 4.85 14.83 -14.16
CA VAL A 35 3.77 14.10 -13.52
C VAL A 35 3.29 14.89 -12.33
N ASP A 36 1.97 15.03 -12.20
CA ASP A 36 1.36 15.67 -11.03
C ASP A 36 1.62 14.82 -9.77
N ALA A 37 2.30 15.42 -8.80
CA ALA A 37 2.57 14.79 -7.52
C ALA A 37 1.28 14.52 -6.73
N ALA A 38 0.27 15.39 -6.84
CA ALA A 38 -1.02 15.19 -6.18
C ALA A 38 -1.75 13.97 -6.74
N GLU A 39 -1.58 13.69 -8.03
CA GLU A 39 -2.14 12.52 -8.68
C GLU A 39 -1.47 11.22 -8.23
N ILE A 40 -0.13 11.19 -8.14
CA ILE A 40 0.61 10.06 -7.55
C ILE A 40 0.11 9.78 -6.13
N ASP A 41 -0.09 10.84 -5.34
CA ASP A 41 -0.59 10.77 -3.98
C ASP A 41 -2.02 10.21 -3.90
N ARG A 42 -2.91 10.70 -4.76
CA ARG A 42 -4.31 10.25 -4.84
C ARG A 42 -4.38 8.77 -5.18
N VAL A 43 -3.70 8.36 -6.25
CA VAL A 43 -3.67 6.95 -6.71
C VAL A 43 -2.95 6.06 -5.68
N GLY A 44 -1.89 6.57 -5.05
CA GLY A 44 -1.18 5.87 -3.98
C GLY A 44 -2.07 5.57 -2.77
N ARG A 45 -2.85 6.54 -2.30
CA ARG A 45 -3.81 6.33 -1.19
C ARG A 45 -4.90 5.32 -1.58
N GLU A 46 -5.39 5.38 -2.80
CA GLU A 46 -6.37 4.40 -3.29
C GLU A 46 -5.80 2.99 -3.35
N ALA A 47 -4.57 2.83 -3.82
CA ALA A 47 -3.86 1.55 -3.83
C ALA A 47 -3.73 0.95 -2.42
N VAL A 48 -3.44 1.78 -1.41
CA VAL A 48 -3.38 1.34 -0.01
C VAL A 48 -4.74 0.87 0.48
N ARG A 49 -5.81 1.64 0.24
CA ARG A 49 -7.18 1.26 0.64
C ARG A 49 -7.58 -0.09 0.04
N GLN A 50 -7.36 -0.28 -1.26
CA GLN A 50 -7.66 -1.53 -1.94
C GLN A 50 -6.83 -2.71 -1.40
N SER A 51 -5.55 -2.47 -1.11
CA SER A 51 -4.67 -3.48 -0.53
C SER A 51 -5.16 -3.93 0.85
N ILE A 52 -5.51 -2.99 1.73
CA ILE A 52 -6.04 -3.30 3.08
C ILE A 52 -7.37 -4.05 2.95
N ALA A 53 -8.26 -3.64 2.06
CA ALA A 53 -9.53 -4.32 1.82
C ALA A 53 -9.32 -5.78 1.38
N LYS A 54 -8.39 -6.04 0.46
CA LYS A 54 -8.05 -7.39 0.01
C LYS A 54 -7.42 -8.24 1.12
N GLN A 55 -6.53 -7.65 1.91
CA GLN A 55 -5.89 -8.34 3.04
C GLN A 55 -6.93 -8.73 4.11
N ARG A 56 -7.87 -7.83 4.42
CA ARG A 56 -8.99 -8.13 5.32
C ARG A 56 -9.87 -9.26 4.76
N ALA A 57 -10.23 -9.20 3.49
CA ALA A 57 -11.02 -10.26 2.84
C ALA A 57 -10.30 -11.62 2.83
N ALA A 58 -8.96 -11.62 2.78
CA ALA A 58 -8.13 -12.81 2.86
C ALA A 58 -7.87 -13.33 4.29
N GLY A 59 -8.41 -12.66 5.32
CA GLY A 59 -8.22 -13.06 6.72
C GLY A 59 -6.84 -12.70 7.30
N ILE A 60 -6.12 -11.75 6.68
CA ILE A 60 -4.85 -11.25 7.22
C ILE A 60 -5.12 -10.39 8.45
N ASP A 61 -4.51 -10.75 9.57
CA ASP A 61 -4.72 -10.10 10.86
C ASP A 61 -3.91 -8.82 11.02
N ILE A 62 -2.67 -8.81 10.52
CA ILE A 62 -1.77 -7.67 10.57
C ILE A 62 -1.44 -7.28 9.14
N GLY A 63 -2.08 -6.21 8.65
CA GLY A 63 -1.92 -5.73 7.28
C GLY A 63 -0.61 -5.00 7.05
N THR A 64 -0.04 -5.18 5.86
CA THR A 64 1.17 -4.48 5.39
C THR A 64 0.82 -3.51 4.26
N THR A 65 1.45 -2.34 4.22
CA THR A 65 1.27 -1.38 3.12
C THR A 65 2.51 -1.37 2.22
N THR A 66 2.30 -1.35 0.90
CA THR A 66 3.39 -1.38 -0.10
C THR A 66 3.60 -0.01 -0.76
N ALA A 67 2.86 1.01 -0.36
CA ALA A 67 2.99 2.33 -0.94
C ALA A 67 4.31 2.95 -0.51
N SER A 68 5.33 2.78 -1.36
CA SER A 68 6.63 3.47 -1.29
C SER A 68 6.43 4.93 -1.70
N ASN A 69 5.61 5.66 -0.94
CA ASN A 69 5.49 7.10 -1.06
C ASN A 69 5.74 7.67 0.34
N ASN A 70 6.75 8.54 0.46
CA ASN A 70 7.18 9.06 1.77
C ASN A 70 6.07 9.84 2.50
N ALA A 71 4.99 10.19 1.78
CA ALA A 71 3.78 10.86 2.27
C ALA A 71 2.76 9.95 2.99
N ILE A 72 2.89 8.62 2.94
CA ILE A 72 1.90 7.67 3.52
C ILE A 72 2.48 6.94 4.74
N ARG A 73 3.32 7.62 5.53
CA ARG A 73 4.01 7.03 6.69
C ARG A 73 3.15 6.84 7.95
N SER A 74 1.90 7.31 7.96
CA SER A 74 1.08 7.29 9.18
C SER A 74 -0.36 6.87 8.90
N PHE A 75 -0.60 5.56 8.87
CA PHE A 75 -1.92 5.00 9.15
C PHE A 75 -1.75 3.88 10.17
N SER A 76 -2.22 4.12 11.40
CA SER A 76 -2.51 3.05 12.35
C SER A 76 -3.76 2.32 11.85
N ILE A 77 -3.67 0.99 11.82
CA ILE A 77 -4.80 0.07 11.57
C ILE A 77 -5.60 -0.09 12.85
#